data_AF-A0A950D1J7-F1
#
_entry.id   AF-A0A950D1J7-F1
#
_cell.length_a   1.000
_cell.length_b   1.000
_cell.length_c   1.000
_cell.angle_alpha   90.00
_cell.angle_beta   90.00
_cell.angle_gamma   90.00
#
_symmetry.space_group_name_H-M   'P 1'
#
loop_
_entity.id
_entity.type
_entity.pdbx_description
1 polymer ?
#
loop_
_entity_poly.entity_id
_entity_poly.type
_entity_poly.pdbx_seq_one_letter_code
_entity_poly.pdbx_strand_id
1 'polypeptide(L)'
;MEFRKILALRGPNMWANFPVLEAWVDLGILKDSPSDEIPGFNDRLMSWLPTMIEHRCSIGERGGFFQRLRRGTYQAHILEHVTLELQELIGMPVGYGRAREMSEDGVYKVVVQYREEEVARACLHTARELCL
;
A
#
# COMPACT_ATOMS: atom_id res chain seq x y z
N MET A 1 -5.40 5.80 -10.97
CA MET A 1 -4.14 5.52 -10.28
C MET A 1 -3.09 4.98 -11.25
N GLU A 2 -1.97 5.67 -11.42
CA GLU A 2 -0.89 5.30 -12.35
C GLU A 2 0.49 5.39 -11.69
N PHE A 3 1.41 4.52 -12.11
CA PHE A 3 2.79 4.55 -11.64
C PHE A 3 3.62 5.44 -12.54
N ARG A 4 4.09 6.57 -11.99
CA ARG A 4 5.02 7.48 -12.67
C ARG A 4 6.46 6.96 -12.64
N LYS A 5 6.82 6.27 -11.55
CA LYS A 5 8.17 5.73 -11.34
C LYS A 5 8.14 4.59 -10.35
N ILE A 6 8.99 3.58 -10.55
CA ILE A 6 9.21 2.51 -9.56
C ILE A 6 10.71 2.31 -9.39
N LEU A 7 11.21 2.55 -8.18
CA LEU A 7 12.61 2.48 -7.80
C LEU A 7 12.83 1.38 -6.78
N ALA A 8 13.77 0.48 -7.04
CA ALA A 8 14.24 -0.49 -6.05
C ALA A 8 15.48 0.05 -5.33
N LEU A 9 15.35 0.34 -4.04
CA LEU A 9 16.46 0.75 -3.19
C LEU A 9 16.99 -0.51 -2.49
N ARG A 10 18.21 -0.93 -2.82
CA ARG A 10 18.76 -2.28 -2.48
C ARG A 10 19.57 -2.36 -1.19
N GLY A 11 19.71 -1.26 -0.47
CA GLY A 11 20.46 -1.17 0.80
C GLY A 11 19.98 0.01 1.64
N PRO A 12 20.75 0.47 2.63
CA PRO A 12 20.40 1.64 3.41
C PRO A 12 20.08 2.85 2.53
N ASN A 13 18.94 3.47 2.81
CA ASN A 13 18.35 4.52 2.00
C ASN A 13 17.59 5.52 2.90
N MET A 14 16.96 6.52 2.28
CA MET A 14 16.26 7.58 3.02
C MET A 14 15.07 7.11 3.87
N TRP A 15 14.51 5.93 3.60
CA TRP A 15 13.34 5.39 4.31
C TRP A 15 13.70 4.40 5.40
N ALA A 16 14.73 3.58 5.16
CA ALA A 16 15.10 2.47 6.03
C ALA A 16 16.56 2.04 5.81
N ASN A 17 17.08 1.26 6.76
CA ASN A 17 18.39 0.61 6.65
C ASN A 17 18.35 -0.74 5.90
N PHE A 18 17.21 -1.11 5.31
CA PHE A 18 16.96 -2.32 4.54
C PHE A 18 16.32 -2.01 3.17
N PRO A 19 16.25 -2.99 2.25
CA PRO A 19 15.69 -2.76 0.92
C PRO A 19 14.21 -2.36 0.91
N VAL A 20 13.87 -1.36 0.11
CA VAL A 20 12.48 -0.89 -0.10
C VAL A 20 12.22 -0.53 -1.56
N LEU A 21 11.00 -0.80 -2.02
CA LEU A 21 10.48 -0.39 -3.32
C LEU A 21 9.77 0.94 -3.12
N GLU A 22 10.24 2.00 -3.79
CA GLU A 22 9.60 3.32 -3.82
C GLU A 22 8.87 3.50 -5.14
N ALA A 23 7.55 3.55 -5.10
CA ALA A 23 6.68 3.83 -6.24
C ALA A 23 6.14 5.25 -6.14
N TRP A 24 6.23 6.02 -7.23
CA TRP A 24 5.58 7.32 -7.37
C TRP A 24 4.23 7.08 -8.03
N VAL A 25 3.17 7.35 -7.30
CA VAL A 25 1.82 6.95 -7.63
C VAL A 25 0.97 8.21 -7.80
N ASP A 26 0.47 8.42 -9.00
CA ASP A 26 -0.53 9.44 -9.28
C ASP A 26 -1.91 8.84 -9.04
N LEU A 27 -2.66 9.38 -8.08
CA LEU A 27 -4.01 8.87 -7.77
C LEU A 27 -5.04 9.29 -8.83
N GLY A 28 -4.80 10.36 -9.59
CA GLY A 28 -5.76 10.95 -10.51
C GLY A 28 -7.05 11.32 -9.79
N ILE A 29 -8.20 10.90 -10.33
CA ILE A 29 -9.52 11.16 -9.73
C ILE A 29 -9.69 10.57 -8.32
N LEU A 30 -8.91 9.54 -7.97
CA LEU A 30 -9.03 8.84 -6.68
C LEU A 30 -8.40 9.61 -5.52
N LYS A 31 -7.72 10.73 -5.77
CA LYS A 31 -7.15 11.57 -4.71
C LYS A 31 -8.25 12.16 -3.80
N ASP A 32 -9.43 12.41 -4.37
CA ASP A 32 -10.58 13.04 -3.69
C ASP A 32 -11.61 12.01 -3.23
N SER A 33 -11.31 10.71 -3.31
CA SER A 33 -12.24 9.62 -3.00
C SER A 33 -11.67 8.74 -1.89
N PRO A 34 -11.95 9.03 -0.61
CA PRO A 34 -11.53 8.18 0.48
C PRO A 34 -12.31 6.86 0.47
N SER A 35 -11.72 5.81 1.05
CA SER A 35 -12.22 4.44 0.99
C SER A 35 -13.64 4.21 1.51
N ASP A 36 -14.11 5.06 2.43
CA ASP A 36 -15.47 5.04 3.00
C ASP A 36 -16.54 5.64 2.07
N GLU A 37 -16.13 6.44 1.08
CA GLU A 37 -17.04 7.02 0.08
C GLU A 37 -17.19 6.15 -1.18
N ILE A 38 -16.36 5.12 -1.35
CA ILE A 38 -16.39 4.22 -2.52
C ILE A 38 -17.30 3.01 -2.21
N PRO A 39 -18.51 2.92 -2.81
CA PRO A 39 -19.47 1.88 -2.46
C PRO A 39 -18.94 0.46 -2.70
N GLY A 40 -19.03 -0.40 -1.69
CA GLY A 40 -18.61 -1.81 -1.76
C GLY A 40 -17.11 -2.06 -1.81
N PHE A 41 -16.28 -1.01 -1.87
CA PHE A 41 -14.82 -1.14 -1.97
C PHE A 41 -14.22 -1.86 -0.76
N ASN A 42 -14.53 -1.38 0.44
CA ASN A 42 -14.00 -1.93 1.68
C ASN A 42 -14.39 -3.41 1.87
N ASP A 43 -15.66 -3.74 1.64
CA ASP A 43 -16.16 -5.11 1.82
C ASP A 43 -15.50 -6.08 0.84
N ARG A 44 -15.35 -5.66 -0.42
CA ARG A 44 -14.66 -6.45 -1.46
C ARG A 44 -13.21 -6.70 -1.07
N LEU A 45 -12.48 -5.65 -0.69
CA LEU A 45 -11.06 -5.76 -0.36
C LEU A 45 -10.82 -6.61 0.90
N MET A 46 -11.65 -6.44 1.94
CA MET A 46 -11.56 -7.23 3.16
C MET A 46 -11.94 -8.71 2.94
N SER A 47 -12.85 -8.99 2.00
CA SER A 47 -13.23 -10.36 1.61
C SER A 47 -12.11 -11.08 0.86
N TRP A 48 -11.44 -10.39 -0.06
CA TRP A 48 -10.32 -10.97 -0.82
C TRP A 48 -9.06 -11.16 0.02
N LEU A 49 -8.79 -10.26 0.96
CA LEU A 49 -7.56 -10.24 1.76
C LEU A 49 -7.90 -10.18 3.27
N PRO A 50 -8.50 -11.25 3.83
CA PRO A 50 -8.99 -11.25 5.21
C PRO A 50 -7.86 -11.18 6.25
N THR A 51 -6.67 -11.66 5.91
CA THR A 51 -5.47 -11.67 6.76
C THR A 51 -4.86 -10.29 6.99
N MET A 52 -5.23 -9.28 6.19
CA MET A 52 -4.92 -7.86 6.49
C MET A 52 -5.52 -7.36 7.82
N ILE A 53 -6.40 -8.13 8.47
CA ILE A 53 -6.79 -7.85 9.85
C ILE A 53 -5.59 -7.82 10.80
N GLU A 54 -4.48 -8.48 10.49
CA GLU A 54 -3.26 -8.42 11.31
C GLU A 54 -2.50 -7.09 11.15
N HIS A 55 -2.81 -6.28 10.13
CA HIS A 55 -2.18 -4.99 9.91
C HIS A 55 -2.62 -3.95 10.94
N ARG A 56 -1.63 -3.42 11.69
CA ARG A 56 -1.88 -2.49 12.80
C ARG A 56 -1.96 -1.02 12.41
N CYS A 57 -1.37 -0.65 11.27
CA CYS A 57 -1.29 0.74 10.79
C CYS A 57 -0.84 1.71 11.91
N SER A 58 -1.29 2.96 11.91
CA SER A 58 -1.03 3.97 12.94
C SER A 58 -1.80 3.74 14.25
N ILE A 59 -2.84 2.90 14.22
CA ILE A 59 -3.68 2.59 15.40
C ILE A 59 -2.92 1.67 16.37
N GLY A 60 -2.00 0.84 15.87
CA GLY A 60 -1.08 0.05 16.70
C GLY A 60 -1.69 -1.23 17.27
N GLU A 61 -2.95 -1.54 16.94
CA GLU A 61 -3.67 -2.73 17.38
C GLU A 61 -4.11 -3.61 16.20
N ARG A 62 -4.38 -4.89 16.48
CA ARG A 62 -4.92 -5.83 15.50
C ARG A 62 -6.26 -5.31 14.96
N GLY A 63 -6.43 -5.33 13.64
CA GLY A 63 -7.61 -4.80 12.95
C GLY A 63 -7.53 -3.29 12.71
N GLY A 64 -6.44 -2.63 13.11
CA GLY A 64 -6.27 -1.19 12.97
C GLY A 64 -6.39 -0.71 11.52
N PHE A 65 -5.85 -1.46 10.56
CA PHE A 65 -6.01 -1.10 9.14
C PHE A 65 -7.46 -1.21 8.66
N PHE A 66 -8.20 -2.26 9.05
CA PHE A 66 -9.62 -2.39 8.71
C PHE A 66 -10.49 -1.30 9.34
N GLN A 67 -10.18 -0.89 10.58
CA GLN A 67 -10.81 0.27 11.18
C GLN A 67 -10.50 1.55 10.39
N ARG A 68 -9.26 1.69 9.88
CA ARG A 68 -8.86 2.84 9.08
C ARG A 68 -9.56 2.88 7.72
N LEU A 69 -9.72 1.73 7.04
CA LEU A 69 -10.51 1.60 5.82
C LEU A 69 -11.96 2.05 6.01
N ARG A 70 -12.61 1.59 7.08
CA ARG A 70 -14.00 1.98 7.41
C ARG A 70 -14.17 3.45 7.77
N ARG A 71 -13.13 4.06 8.35
CA ARG A 71 -13.12 5.50 8.71
C ARG A 71 -12.74 6.42 7.55
N GLY A 72 -12.36 5.87 6.40
CA GLY A 72 -11.80 6.63 5.30
C GLY A 72 -10.29 6.74 5.34
N THR A 73 -9.66 6.27 4.27
CA THR A 73 -8.24 6.48 3.95
C THR A 73 -8.04 6.48 2.43
N TYR A 74 -6.88 6.91 1.97
CA TYR A 74 -6.63 7.18 0.54
C TYR A 74 -5.88 6.05 -0.14
N GLN A 75 -6.04 5.94 -1.46
CA GLN A 75 -5.62 4.76 -2.22
C GLN A 75 -4.12 4.51 -2.19
N ALA A 76 -3.29 5.55 -2.01
CA ALA A 76 -1.84 5.40 -1.81
C ALA A 76 -1.51 4.57 -0.54
N HIS A 77 -2.21 4.82 0.56
CA HIS A 77 -2.03 4.10 1.81
C HIS A 77 -2.65 2.70 1.75
N ILE A 78 -3.73 2.53 0.99
CA ILE A 78 -4.33 1.21 0.77
C ILE A 78 -3.40 0.34 -0.09
N LEU A 79 -2.85 0.92 -1.16
CA LEU A 79 -1.87 0.27 -2.02
C LEU A 79 -0.64 -0.21 -1.23
N GLU A 80 -0.15 0.60 -0.30
CA GLU A 80 0.94 0.21 0.62
C GLU A 80 0.61 -1.10 1.35
N HIS A 81 -0.52 -1.14 2.06
CA HIS A 81 -0.92 -2.29 2.86
C HIS A 81 -1.25 -3.52 2.00
N VAL A 82 -1.95 -3.35 0.88
CA VAL A 82 -2.27 -4.45 -0.03
C VAL A 82 -0.99 -5.04 -0.65
N THR A 83 0.01 -4.20 -0.96
CA THR A 83 1.29 -4.69 -1.49
C THR A 83 2.07 -5.48 -0.44
N LEU A 84 2.07 -5.05 0.82
CA LEU A 84 2.69 -5.80 1.92
C LEU A 84 1.97 -7.14 2.16
N GLU A 85 0.64 -7.13 2.17
CA GLU A 85 -0.17 -8.33 2.34
C GLU A 85 0.11 -9.38 1.27
N LEU A 86 0.15 -8.96 -0.01
CA LEU A 86 0.42 -9.88 -1.11
C LEU A 86 1.81 -10.53 -1.00
N GLN A 87 2.80 -9.81 -0.46
CA GLN A 87 4.12 -10.38 -0.17
C GLN A 87 4.05 -11.39 0.99
N GLU A 88 3.29 -11.11 2.05
CA GLU A 88 3.09 -12.03 3.16
C GLU A 88 2.43 -13.35 2.70
N LEU A 89 1.37 -13.26 1.89
CA LEU A 89 0.60 -14.41 1.40
C LEU A 89 1.41 -15.39 0.55
N ILE A 90 2.48 -14.92 -0.09
CA ILE A 90 3.40 -15.77 -0.87
C ILE A 90 4.65 -16.20 -0.07
N GLY A 91 4.65 -15.99 1.25
CA GLY A 91 5.71 -16.43 2.16
C GLY A 91 6.93 -15.51 2.21
N MET A 92 6.78 -14.24 1.83
CA MET A 92 7.85 -13.23 1.89
C MET A 92 7.53 -12.18 2.97
N PRO A 93 7.71 -12.52 4.26
CA PRO A 93 7.25 -11.66 5.34
C PRO A 93 8.00 -10.33 5.39
N VAL A 94 7.23 -9.24 5.33
CA VAL A 94 7.69 -7.85 5.37
C VAL A 94 6.63 -6.99 6.06
N GLY A 95 7.05 -5.94 6.78
CA GLY A 95 6.12 -5.17 7.62
C GLY A 95 6.28 -3.67 7.55
N TYR A 96 7.29 -3.16 6.84
CA TYR A 96 7.52 -1.73 6.73
C TYR A 96 6.90 -1.16 5.46
N GLY A 97 6.03 -0.16 5.62
CA GLY A 97 5.49 0.64 4.53
C GLY A 97 5.32 2.11 4.92
N ARG A 98 5.30 2.98 3.90
CA ARG A 98 4.96 4.41 4.03
C ARG A 98 4.27 4.93 2.77
N ALA A 99 3.18 5.67 2.94
CA ALA A 99 2.60 6.53 1.91
C ALA A 99 2.81 8.01 2.29
N ARG A 100 3.48 8.77 1.41
CA ARG A 100 3.74 10.20 1.61
C ARG A 100 3.41 10.99 0.37
N GLU A 101 2.53 11.98 0.50
CA GLU A 101 2.25 12.91 -0.58
C GLU A 101 3.48 13.74 -0.94
N MET A 102 3.63 14.04 -2.23
CA MET A 102 4.68 14.88 -2.77
C MET A 102 4.24 16.34 -2.81
N SER A 103 5.09 17.23 -3.31
CA SER A 103 4.71 18.63 -3.54
C SER A 103 3.64 18.81 -4.62
N GLU A 104 3.45 17.78 -5.46
CA GLU A 104 2.40 17.75 -6.46
C GLU A 104 1.16 17.05 -5.90
N ASP A 105 0.04 17.75 -5.94
CA ASP A 105 -1.24 17.32 -5.39
C ASP A 105 -1.72 15.99 -5.99
N GLY A 106 -2.12 15.04 -5.14
CA GLY A 106 -2.56 13.71 -5.59
C GLY A 106 -1.45 12.75 -6.00
N VAL A 107 -0.17 13.15 -5.89
CA VAL A 107 0.99 12.31 -6.23
C VAL A 107 1.69 11.87 -4.96
N TYR A 108 1.85 10.57 -4.78
CA TYR A 108 2.37 9.95 -3.56
C TYR A 108 3.63 9.14 -3.83
N LYS A 109 4.55 9.15 -2.88
CA LYS A 109 5.55 8.08 -2.72
C LYS A 109 4.95 6.98 -1.87
N VAL A 110 4.72 5.82 -2.47
CA VAL A 110 4.35 4.59 -1.78
C VAL A 110 5.59 3.73 -1.66
N VAL A 111 5.99 3.46 -0.42
CA VAL A 111 7.21 2.75 -0.06
C VAL A 111 6.82 1.46 0.62
N VAL A 112 7.37 0.35 0.15
CA VAL A 112 7.16 -0.96 0.78
C VAL A 112 8.49 -1.68 0.92
N GLN A 113 8.73 -2.31 2.06
CA GLN A 113 9.84 -3.23 2.22
C GLN A 113 9.68 -4.41 1.27
N TYR A 114 10.82 -4.92 0.79
CA TYR A 114 10.86 -6.17 0.03
C TYR A 114 12.05 -7.03 0.44
N ARG A 115 11.94 -8.33 0.14
CA ARG A 115 13.05 -9.29 0.19
C ARG A 115 13.55 -9.63 -1.21
N GLU A 116 12.63 -9.80 -2.16
CA GLU A 116 12.90 -10.05 -3.57
C GLU A 116 12.24 -8.97 -4.44
N GLU A 117 13.03 -8.31 -5.30
CA GLU A 117 12.58 -7.14 -6.05
C GLU A 117 11.45 -7.49 -7.04
N GLU A 118 11.63 -8.54 -7.84
CA GLU A 118 10.66 -8.95 -8.85
C GLU A 118 9.31 -9.33 -8.23
N VAL A 119 9.36 -9.98 -7.07
CA VAL A 119 8.18 -10.34 -6.29
C VAL A 119 7.43 -9.11 -5.81
N ALA A 120 8.15 -8.14 -5.24
CA ALA A 120 7.55 -6.89 -4.76
C ALA A 120 6.94 -6.06 -5.90
N ARG A 121 7.58 -6.03 -7.07
CA ARG A 121 7.02 -5.39 -8.28
C ARG A 121 5.73 -6.07 -8.71
N ALA A 122 5.70 -7.40 -8.80
CA ALA A 122 4.50 -8.15 -9.14
C ALA A 122 3.36 -7.91 -8.12
N CYS A 123 3.69 -7.90 -6.84
CA CYS A 123 2.74 -7.59 -5.76
C CYS A 123 2.21 -6.15 -5.87
N LEU A 124 3.06 -5.16 -6.13
CA LEU A 124 2.67 -3.77 -6.30
C LEU A 124 1.70 -3.57 -7.48
N HIS A 125 2.00 -4.20 -8.63
CA HIS A 125 1.11 -4.15 -9.79
C HIS A 125 -0.22 -4.85 -9.52
N THR A 126 -0.20 -6.02 -8.89
CA THR A 126 -1.43 -6.74 -8.51
C THR A 126 -2.26 -5.94 -7.50
N ALA A 127 -1.61 -5.32 -6.51
CA ALA A 127 -2.25 -4.47 -5.53
C ALA A 127 -2.95 -3.27 -6.18
N ARG A 128 -2.35 -2.67 -7.22
CA ARG A 128 -3.01 -1.63 -8.00
C ARG A 128 -4.32 -2.12 -8.61
N GLU A 129 -4.33 -3.30 -9.24
CA GLU A 129 -5.56 -3.83 -9.86
C GLU A 129 -6.65 -4.12 -8.82
N LEU A 130 -6.29 -4.57 -7.61
CA LEU A 130 -7.26 -4.80 -6.53
C LEU A 130 -7.82 -3.51 -5.93
N CYS A 131 -7.04 -2.41 -5.98
CA CYS A 131 -7.42 -1.10 -5.47
C CYS A 131 -8.29 -0.27 -6.44
N LEU A 132 -8.43 -0.70 -7.70
CA LEU A 132 -9.28 -0.07 -8.72
C LEU A 132 -10.70 -0.67 -8.72
#